data_AF-A0A9C8Q6J7-F1
#
_entry.id   AF-A0A9C8Q6J7-F1
#
_cell.length_a   1.000
_cell.length_b   1.000
_cell.length_c   1.000
_cell.angle_alpha   90.00
_cell.angle_beta   90.00
_cell.angle_gamma   90.00
#
_symmetry.space_group_name_H-M   'P 1'
#
loop_
_entity.id
_entity.type
_entity.pdbx_description
1 polymer ?
#
loop_
_entity_poly.entity_id
_entity_poly.type
_entity_poly.pdbx_seq_one_letter_code
_entity_poly.pdbx_strand_id
1 'polypeptide(L)'
;MSVTRAITAPRRAVRRAQRQIMVPLVIAVAFFALIGSFFDSTSSRSTSYSPPATSAPQTTSSAYVYVTGTRVNQRDGPSASNPVMGVLVEGTRVQLLRDQGQWAQIRSDLGTGWMSSSFLSSNGPAVAQPTPPDRTLRSSDVRVIDGDTVDIRGLPANVRLVGFNAPETWRSSCTAERQVGERATARLSQLVRNAASIEFERVACSCRPGTEGTDRCNFGRLCGSLFVDGQDVGRTLIGEGLAVPYRCGRTSCPPRPQAWCG
;
A
#
# COMPACT_ATOMS: atom_id res chain seq x y z
N MET A 1 -12.22 -41.11 53.43
CA MET A 1 -10.74 -41.06 53.35
C MET A 1 -10.36 -39.98 52.36
N SER A 2 -9.90 -38.84 52.88
CA SER A 2 -9.36 -37.68 52.16
C SER A 2 -8.13 -38.06 51.34
N VAL A 3 -7.93 -37.46 50.16
CA VAL A 3 -6.69 -36.72 49.81
C VAL A 3 -6.99 -35.72 48.69
N THR A 4 -6.96 -34.44 49.04
CA THR A 4 -6.87 -33.28 48.14
C THR A 4 -5.45 -33.20 47.57
N ARG A 5 -5.28 -33.04 46.25
CA ARG A 5 -3.99 -32.63 45.67
C ARG A 5 -4.17 -31.40 44.78
N ALA A 6 -3.79 -30.26 45.35
CA ALA A 6 -3.51 -29.03 44.62
C ALA A 6 -2.11 -29.14 43.99
N ILE A 7 -1.98 -28.83 42.69
CA ILE A 7 -0.69 -28.69 42.03
C ILE A 7 -0.48 -27.21 41.70
N THR A 8 0.54 -26.67 42.35
CA THR A 8 0.99 -25.29 42.37
C THR A 8 1.65 -24.90 41.05
N ALA A 9 1.25 -23.78 40.46
CA ALA A 9 1.91 -23.16 39.31
C ALA A 9 3.11 -22.29 39.75
N PRO A 10 4.28 -22.34 39.08
CA PRO A 10 5.38 -21.45 39.38
C PRO A 10 5.24 -20.09 38.69
N ARG A 11 5.28 -19.02 39.49
CA ARG A 11 5.36 -17.62 39.03
C ARG A 11 6.77 -17.34 38.47
N ARG A 12 6.90 -17.04 37.18
CA ARG A 12 8.14 -16.50 36.59
C ARG A 12 8.24 -14.99 36.86
N ALA A 13 9.29 -14.61 37.58
CA ALA A 13 9.65 -13.25 37.91
C ALA A 13 10.22 -12.51 36.69
N VAL A 14 9.70 -11.32 36.40
CA VAL A 14 10.24 -10.37 35.41
C VAL A 14 11.25 -9.46 36.12
N ARG A 15 12.54 -9.57 35.79
CA ARG A 15 13.56 -8.59 36.20
C ARG A 15 13.63 -7.48 35.14
N ARG A 16 13.20 -6.27 35.51
CA ARG A 16 13.50 -5.02 34.79
C ARG A 16 14.98 -4.67 34.99
N ALA A 17 15.72 -4.52 33.90
CA ALA A 17 17.05 -3.91 33.91
C ALA A 17 16.92 -2.46 33.42
N GLN A 18 16.94 -1.52 34.35
CA GLN A 18 17.20 -0.11 34.06
C GLN A 18 18.72 0.07 33.89
N ARG A 19 19.16 0.55 32.72
CA ARG A 19 20.49 1.13 32.56
C ARG A 19 20.34 2.64 32.51
N GLN A 20 20.69 3.28 33.61
CA GLN A 20 20.98 4.71 33.67
C GLN A 20 22.40 4.92 33.12
N ILE A 21 22.55 5.83 32.16
CA ILE A 21 23.86 6.30 31.71
C ILE A 21 24.02 7.74 32.23
N MET A 22 25.00 7.91 33.11
CA MET A 22 25.48 9.20 33.62
C MET A 22 26.09 10.02 32.48
N VAL A 23 25.72 11.29 32.41
CA VAL A 23 26.45 12.35 31.68
C VAL A 23 27.21 13.17 32.73
N PRO A 24 28.53 13.35 32.62
CA PRO A 24 29.21 14.40 33.37
C PRO A 24 29.35 15.66 32.50
N LEU A 25 28.91 16.75 33.11
CA LEU A 25 28.98 18.13 32.69
C LEU A 25 30.37 18.67 33.10
N VAL A 26 31.15 19.21 32.15
CA VAL A 26 32.36 19.99 32.45
C VAL A 26 32.29 21.33 31.71
N ILE A 27 32.51 22.37 32.50
CA ILE A 27 32.32 23.79 32.21
C ILE A 27 33.61 24.40 31.63
N ALA A 28 33.39 25.42 30.79
CA ALA A 28 34.25 26.45 30.20
C ALA A 28 35.61 26.78 30.85
N VAL A 29 36.56 27.29 30.03
CA VAL A 29 37.14 28.66 30.13
C VAL A 29 37.86 29.02 28.81
N ALA A 30 37.68 30.28 28.38
CA ALA A 30 38.27 30.94 27.22
C ALA A 30 39.74 31.34 27.41
N PHE A 31 40.55 31.38 26.34
CA PHE A 31 41.82 32.10 26.32
C PHE A 31 42.09 32.78 24.96
N PHE A 32 42.07 34.11 25.02
CA PHE A 32 42.93 35.10 24.37
C PHE A 32 43.33 35.01 22.89
N ALA A 33 43.01 36.13 22.21
CA ALA A 33 43.54 36.57 20.92
C ALA A 33 45.06 36.71 20.91
N LEU A 34 45.70 36.39 19.76
CA LEU A 34 46.92 37.05 19.29
C LEU A 34 47.04 36.99 17.76
N ILE A 35 47.08 38.20 17.23
CA ILE A 35 47.43 38.73 15.91
C ILE A 35 48.66 38.04 15.30
N GLY A 36 48.63 37.78 13.99
CA GLY A 36 49.78 37.32 13.23
C GLY A 36 49.52 37.36 11.72
N SER A 37 49.76 38.52 11.12
CA SER A 37 49.77 38.72 9.67
C SER A 37 50.98 38.03 9.05
N PHE A 38 50.77 37.08 8.15
CA PHE A 38 51.77 36.68 7.17
C PHE A 38 51.13 36.63 5.78
N PHE A 39 51.55 37.59 4.95
CA PHE A 39 51.47 37.54 3.50
C PHE A 39 52.64 36.68 3.00
N ASP A 40 52.38 35.67 2.17
CA ASP A 40 53.16 35.42 0.95
C ASP A 40 52.37 34.53 -0.01
N SER A 41 52.87 34.43 -1.22
CA SER A 41 52.17 34.50 -2.48
C SER A 41 52.13 33.14 -3.19
N THR A 42 51.33 33.10 -4.25
CA THR A 42 51.51 32.25 -5.44
C THR A 42 51.46 30.72 -5.27
N SER A 43 50.25 30.17 -5.41
CA SER A 43 50.07 29.01 -6.31
C SER A 43 48.60 28.89 -6.71
N SER A 44 48.30 29.39 -7.91
CA SER A 44 47.02 29.22 -8.59
C SER A 44 46.79 27.73 -8.89
N ARG A 45 45.94 27.09 -8.08
CA ARG A 45 45.34 25.79 -8.37
C ARG A 45 43.85 26.00 -8.64
N SER A 46 43.53 26.07 -9.92
CA SER A 46 42.16 26.11 -10.44
C SER A 46 41.38 24.89 -9.96
N THR A 47 40.59 25.06 -8.90
CA THR A 47 39.44 24.20 -8.63
C THR A 47 38.25 24.91 -9.23
N SER A 48 37.73 24.35 -10.33
CA SER A 48 36.46 24.75 -10.91
C SER A 48 35.37 24.50 -9.86
N TYR A 49 35.03 25.55 -9.12
CA TYR A 49 33.82 25.62 -8.31
C TYR A 49 32.63 25.61 -9.28
N SER A 50 32.15 24.41 -9.59
CA SER A 50 30.83 24.25 -10.20
C SER A 50 29.80 24.75 -9.18
N PRO A 51 28.96 25.74 -9.52
CA PRO A 51 27.84 26.08 -8.67
C PRO A 51 26.97 24.83 -8.48
N PRO A 52 26.33 24.64 -7.30
CA PRO A 52 25.37 23.56 -7.13
C PRO A 52 24.32 23.68 -8.23
N ALA A 53 24.13 22.58 -8.97
CA ALA A 53 23.14 22.49 -10.02
C ALA A 53 21.78 22.94 -9.46
N THR A 54 21.31 24.09 -9.94
CA THR A 54 19.94 24.55 -9.78
C THR A 54 19.03 23.39 -10.16
N SER A 55 18.39 22.81 -9.15
CA SER A 55 17.40 21.75 -9.34
C SER A 55 16.25 22.36 -10.13
N ALA A 56 16.10 21.91 -11.38
CA ALA A 56 14.94 22.22 -12.21
C ALA A 56 13.66 21.93 -11.42
N PRO A 57 12.57 22.68 -11.63
CA PRO A 57 11.29 22.43 -10.98
C PRO A 57 10.85 20.99 -11.27
N GLN A 58 10.92 20.13 -10.26
CA GLN A 58 10.54 18.73 -10.37
C GLN A 58 9.02 18.66 -10.33
N THR A 59 8.42 18.43 -11.49
CA THR A 59 6.99 18.19 -11.67
C THR A 59 6.57 17.05 -10.75
N THR A 60 5.88 17.38 -9.66
CA THR A 60 5.19 16.38 -8.85
C THR A 60 4.08 15.81 -9.71
N SER A 61 4.32 14.62 -10.27
CA SER A 61 3.26 13.86 -10.90
C SER A 61 2.28 13.43 -9.82
N SER A 62 0.97 13.49 -10.11
CA SER A 62 -0.07 12.87 -9.29
C SER A 62 -0.50 11.52 -9.88
N ALA A 63 0.23 11.02 -10.86
CA ALA A 63 -0.09 9.76 -11.53
C ALA A 63 0.13 8.58 -10.59
N TYR A 64 -0.71 7.56 -10.75
CA TYR A 64 -0.51 6.27 -10.11
C TYR A 64 0.17 5.30 -11.07
N VAL A 65 1.02 4.43 -10.51
CA VAL A 65 1.78 3.40 -11.24
C VAL A 65 1.75 2.08 -10.45
N TYR A 66 2.16 0.99 -11.08
CA TYR A 66 2.07 -0.37 -10.54
C TYR A 66 3.45 -0.97 -10.31
N VAL A 67 3.59 -1.65 -9.18
CA VAL A 67 4.76 -2.48 -8.90
C VAL A 67 4.74 -3.71 -9.81
N THR A 68 5.80 -3.94 -10.58
CA THR A 68 5.87 -5.07 -11.53
C THR A 68 6.68 -6.27 -11.00
N GLY A 69 7.47 -6.07 -9.94
CA GLY A 69 8.25 -7.16 -9.33
C GLY A 69 7.45 -7.90 -8.26
N THR A 70 7.62 -9.22 -8.17
CA THR A 70 6.92 -10.09 -7.19
C THR A 70 7.00 -9.57 -5.76
N ARG A 71 8.18 -9.08 -5.36
CA ARG A 71 8.46 -8.42 -4.08
C ARG A 71 9.54 -7.37 -4.31
N VAL A 72 9.24 -6.10 -4.05
CA VAL A 72 10.15 -4.98 -4.29
C VAL A 72 10.25 -4.12 -3.03
N ASN A 73 11.46 -3.78 -2.63
CA ASN A 73 11.70 -2.96 -1.44
C ASN A 73 11.33 -1.50 -1.71
N GLN A 74 10.53 -0.91 -0.83
CA GLN A 74 10.44 0.54 -0.65
C GLN A 74 11.47 0.95 0.40
N ARG A 75 12.26 1.98 0.09
CA ARG A 75 13.40 2.44 0.89
C ARG A 75 13.23 3.90 1.31
N ASP A 76 13.96 4.33 2.31
CA ASP A 76 13.93 5.73 2.79
C ASP A 76 14.66 6.71 1.86
N GLY A 77 15.50 6.22 0.94
CA GLY A 77 16.21 7.03 -0.05
C GLY A 77 16.47 6.33 -1.39
N PRO A 78 16.89 7.06 -2.44
CA PRO A 78 17.11 6.57 -3.81
C PRO A 78 18.42 5.78 -3.97
N SER A 79 18.61 4.71 -3.18
CA SER A 79 19.78 3.82 -3.28
C SER A 79 19.46 2.43 -2.75
N ALA A 80 20.14 1.41 -3.29
CA ALA A 80 20.05 0.04 -2.79
C ALA A 80 20.65 -0.12 -1.38
N SER A 81 21.52 0.80 -0.95
CA SER A 81 22.15 0.83 0.38
C SER A 81 21.26 1.46 1.46
N ASN A 82 20.22 2.19 1.06
CA ASN A 82 19.34 2.89 1.98
C ASN A 82 18.41 1.91 2.73
N PRO A 83 18.09 2.16 4.02
CA PRO A 83 17.19 1.33 4.80
C PRO A 83 15.88 0.98 4.09
N VAL A 84 15.45 -0.27 4.28
CA VAL A 84 14.16 -0.77 3.75
C VAL A 84 13.04 -0.36 4.70
N MET A 85 12.10 0.44 4.21
CA MET A 85 10.86 0.77 4.93
C MET A 85 9.87 -0.40 4.91
N GLY A 86 9.88 -1.18 3.82
CA GLY A 86 9.09 -2.40 3.69
C GLY A 86 9.08 -2.94 2.27
N VAL A 87 8.18 -3.89 2.00
CA VAL A 87 8.10 -4.60 0.72
C VAL A 87 6.73 -4.41 0.11
N LEU A 88 6.69 -3.98 -1.15
CA LEU A 88 5.49 -3.96 -1.98
C LEU A 88 5.51 -5.16 -2.92
N VAL A 89 4.33 -5.70 -3.21
CA VAL A 89 4.18 -6.88 -4.08
C VAL A 89 3.73 -6.45 -5.47
N GLU A 90 3.93 -7.33 -6.45
CA GLU A 90 3.46 -7.12 -7.82
C GLU A 90 1.97 -6.75 -7.87
N GLY A 91 1.62 -5.81 -8.75
CA GLY A 91 0.28 -5.24 -8.88
C GLY A 91 -0.05 -4.17 -7.85
N THR A 92 0.82 -3.89 -6.86
CA THR A 92 0.57 -2.81 -5.90
C THR A 92 0.52 -1.46 -6.63
N ARG A 93 -0.62 -0.78 -6.60
CA ARG A 93 -0.77 0.61 -7.09
C ARG A 93 -0.17 1.58 -6.08
N VAL A 94 0.71 2.46 -6.54
CA VAL A 94 1.38 3.50 -5.74
C VAL A 94 1.27 4.85 -6.46
N GLN A 95 1.23 5.93 -5.69
CA GLN A 95 1.27 7.27 -6.28
C GLN A 95 2.73 7.60 -6.62
N LEU A 96 3.02 7.87 -7.90
CA LEU A 96 4.33 8.31 -8.36
C LEU A 96 4.47 9.81 -8.07
N LEU A 97 5.33 10.18 -7.14
CA LEU A 97 5.55 11.57 -6.77
C LEU A 97 6.65 12.20 -7.63
N ARG A 98 7.76 11.48 -7.83
CA ARG A 98 8.91 11.91 -8.65
C ARG A 98 9.59 10.72 -9.29
N ASP A 99 10.12 10.90 -10.49
CA ASP A 99 11.00 9.93 -11.15
C ASP A 99 12.38 10.59 -11.38
N GLN A 100 13.44 9.95 -10.91
CA GLN A 100 14.83 10.37 -11.06
C GLN A 100 15.64 9.34 -11.87
N GLY A 101 14.95 8.62 -12.76
CA GLY A 101 15.56 7.68 -13.71
C GLY A 101 15.70 6.29 -13.13
N GLN A 102 16.68 6.07 -12.25
CA GLN A 102 16.85 4.75 -11.60
C GLN A 102 15.96 4.58 -10.37
N TRP A 103 15.58 5.68 -9.74
CA TRP A 103 14.77 5.69 -8.53
C TRP A 103 13.60 6.62 -8.69
N ALA A 104 12.44 6.15 -8.24
CA ALA A 104 11.21 6.91 -8.17
C ALA A 104 10.81 7.09 -6.72
N GLN A 105 10.44 8.32 -6.37
CA GLN A 105 9.77 8.60 -5.12
C GLN A 105 8.29 8.28 -5.27
N ILE A 106 7.79 7.42 -4.39
CA ILE A 106 6.41 6.94 -4.42
C ILE A 106 5.75 7.16 -3.06
N ARG A 107 4.41 7.17 -3.05
CA ARG A 107 3.61 7.04 -1.83
C ARG A 107 2.79 5.75 -1.88
N SER A 108 2.93 4.95 -0.82
CA SER A 108 2.22 3.69 -0.60
C SER A 108 1.63 3.65 0.82
N ASP A 109 1.10 2.49 1.23
CA ASP A 109 0.66 2.24 2.61
C ASP A 109 1.79 2.31 3.63
N LEU A 110 3.05 2.20 3.19
CA LEU A 110 4.23 2.33 4.05
C LEU A 110 4.65 3.80 4.23
N GLY A 111 3.93 4.74 3.62
CA GLY A 111 4.28 6.16 3.57
C GLY A 111 5.02 6.55 2.29
N THR A 112 5.66 7.71 2.31
CA THR A 112 6.46 8.22 1.20
C THR A 112 7.89 7.66 1.29
N GLY A 113 8.36 7.05 0.21
CA GLY A 113 9.71 6.50 0.12
C GLY A 113 10.14 6.34 -1.34
N TRP A 114 11.16 5.53 -1.56
CA TRP A 114 11.82 5.36 -2.86
C TRP A 114 11.80 3.90 -3.30
N MET A 115 11.62 3.69 -4.59
CA MET A 115 11.65 2.38 -5.23
C MET A 115 12.42 2.48 -6.55
N SER A 116 13.06 1.39 -6.98
CA SER A 116 13.70 1.35 -8.30
C SER A 116 12.64 1.54 -9.40
N SER A 117 12.84 2.54 -10.27
CA SER A 117 11.87 2.87 -11.34
C SER A 117 11.65 1.71 -12.31
N SER A 118 12.62 0.80 -12.44
CA SER A 118 12.51 -0.41 -13.27
C SER A 118 11.38 -1.37 -12.84
N PHE A 119 10.92 -1.25 -11.58
CA PHE A 119 9.80 -2.04 -11.07
C PHE A 119 8.49 -1.26 -11.05
N LEU A 120 8.42 -0.12 -11.73
CA LEU A 120 7.21 0.68 -11.84
C LEU A 120 6.76 0.74 -13.29
N SER A 121 5.47 0.56 -13.51
CA SER A 121 4.85 0.66 -14.83
C SER A 121 3.57 1.47 -14.72
N SER A 122 3.34 2.37 -15.68
CA SER A 122 2.03 3.02 -15.85
C SER A 122 0.95 2.03 -16.30
N ASN A 123 1.35 0.93 -16.92
CA ASN A 123 0.48 -0.18 -17.29
C ASN A 123 0.47 -1.21 -16.15
N GLY A 124 -0.70 -1.51 -15.59
CA GLY A 124 -0.88 -2.65 -14.70
C GLY A 124 -0.51 -3.97 -15.39
N PRO A 125 -0.45 -5.10 -14.65
CA PRO A 125 -0.13 -6.40 -15.24
C PRO A 125 -0.99 -6.68 -16.48
N ALA A 126 -0.32 -7.00 -17.60
CA ALA A 126 -0.93 -7.15 -18.90
C ALA A 126 -1.91 -8.33 -18.92
N VAL A 127 -3.20 -8.03 -18.76
CA VAL A 127 -4.28 -8.90 -19.24
C VAL A 127 -4.61 -8.45 -20.65
N ALA A 128 -4.89 -9.40 -21.55
CA ALA A 128 -5.45 -9.10 -22.86
C ALA A 128 -6.65 -8.15 -22.69
N GLN A 129 -6.47 -6.90 -23.13
CA GLN A 129 -7.46 -5.85 -23.02
C GLN A 129 -8.70 -6.23 -23.88
N PRO A 130 -9.92 -6.24 -23.32
CA PRO A 130 -10.99 -5.56 -24.02
C PRO A 130 -10.66 -4.06 -23.98
N THR A 131 -10.81 -3.41 -25.14
CA THR A 131 -10.59 -1.97 -25.37
C THR A 131 -10.99 -1.14 -24.15
N PRO A 132 -10.10 -0.27 -23.61
CA PRO A 132 -10.49 0.57 -22.49
C PRO A 132 -11.60 1.51 -22.98
N PRO A 133 -12.79 1.55 -22.36
CA PRO A 133 -13.52 2.80 -22.42
C PRO A 133 -12.71 3.77 -21.58
N ASP A 134 -12.09 4.75 -22.24
CA ASP A 134 -11.75 6.04 -21.68
C ASP A 134 -13.04 6.75 -21.24
N ARG A 135 -13.77 6.11 -20.31
CA ARG A 135 -15.01 6.58 -19.74
C ARG A 135 -14.74 6.78 -18.27
N THR A 136 -14.60 8.05 -17.90
CA THR A 136 -14.87 8.47 -16.52
C THR A 136 -16.21 7.87 -16.10
N LEU A 137 -16.17 6.93 -15.15
CA LEU A 137 -17.39 6.25 -14.70
C LEU A 137 -18.26 7.26 -13.94
N ARG A 138 -19.57 7.23 -14.22
CA ARG A 138 -20.55 7.94 -13.39
C ARG A 138 -20.98 7.03 -12.25
N SER A 139 -21.48 7.60 -11.16
CA SER A 139 -22.09 6.82 -10.07
C SER A 139 -23.20 5.88 -10.55
N SER A 140 -23.97 6.29 -11.57
CA SER A 140 -25.00 5.45 -12.20
C SER A 140 -24.47 4.26 -13.00
N ASP A 141 -23.18 4.26 -13.34
CA ASP A 141 -22.54 3.16 -14.07
C ASP A 141 -22.08 2.04 -13.14
N VAL A 142 -22.06 2.27 -11.83
CA VAL A 142 -21.58 1.30 -10.83
C VAL A 142 -22.72 0.89 -9.92
N ARG A 143 -23.13 -0.37 -10.00
CA ARG A 143 -24.10 -0.97 -9.07
C ARG A 143 -23.35 -1.81 -8.04
N VAL A 144 -23.43 -1.42 -6.77
CA VAL A 144 -22.85 -2.19 -5.67
C VAL A 144 -23.75 -3.39 -5.38
N ILE A 145 -23.18 -4.60 -5.41
CA ILE A 145 -23.89 -5.85 -5.13
C ILE A 145 -23.69 -6.24 -3.66
N ASP A 146 -22.44 -6.23 -3.22
CA ASP A 146 -22.05 -6.45 -1.83
C ASP A 146 -20.78 -5.63 -1.50
N GLY A 147 -20.16 -5.88 -0.34
CA GLY A 147 -19.02 -5.11 0.15
C GLY A 147 -17.75 -5.21 -0.69
N ASP A 148 -17.65 -6.16 -1.63
CA ASP A 148 -16.47 -6.31 -2.50
C ASP A 148 -16.82 -6.76 -3.94
N THR A 149 -18.10 -6.80 -4.31
CA THR A 149 -18.59 -7.15 -5.63
C THR A 149 -19.43 -6.00 -6.19
N VAL A 150 -19.12 -5.58 -7.40
CA VAL A 150 -19.83 -4.52 -8.13
C VAL A 150 -20.19 -4.99 -9.54
N ASP A 151 -21.25 -4.44 -10.10
CA ASP A 151 -21.50 -4.49 -11.54
C ASP A 151 -21.15 -3.12 -12.14
N ILE A 152 -20.47 -3.13 -13.28
CA ILE A 152 -20.04 -1.92 -13.98
C ILE A 152 -20.63 -1.96 -15.38
N ARG A 153 -21.42 -0.94 -15.70
CA ARG A 153 -22.12 -0.82 -16.97
C ARG A 153 -21.15 -0.96 -18.14
N GLY A 154 -21.41 -1.94 -18.99
CA GLY A 154 -20.63 -2.22 -20.19
C GLY A 154 -19.62 -3.36 -20.02
N LEU A 155 -19.44 -3.90 -18.81
CA LEU A 155 -18.68 -5.13 -18.62
C LEU A 155 -19.56 -6.36 -18.80
N PRO A 156 -19.00 -7.49 -19.29
CA PRO A 156 -19.77 -8.71 -19.56
C PRO A 156 -20.14 -9.51 -18.30
N ALA A 157 -19.55 -9.20 -17.14
CA ALA A 157 -19.82 -9.88 -15.88
C ALA A 157 -19.51 -8.96 -14.70
N ASN A 158 -20.08 -9.29 -13.54
CA ASN A 158 -19.80 -8.60 -12.29
C ASN A 158 -18.31 -8.68 -11.96
N VAL A 159 -17.83 -7.67 -11.24
CA VAL A 159 -16.44 -7.50 -10.86
C VAL A 159 -16.28 -7.82 -9.38
N ARG A 160 -15.32 -8.70 -9.08
CA ARG A 160 -14.75 -8.87 -7.74
C ARG A 160 -13.63 -7.86 -7.52
N LEU A 161 -13.79 -7.00 -6.52
CA LEU A 161 -12.76 -6.07 -6.12
C LEU A 161 -11.62 -6.81 -5.41
N VAL A 162 -10.38 -6.53 -5.80
CA VAL A 162 -9.20 -7.26 -5.34
C VAL A 162 -8.52 -6.57 -4.15
N GLY A 163 -7.69 -7.32 -3.42
CA GLY A 163 -6.87 -6.80 -2.32
C GLY A 163 -7.54 -6.84 -0.94
N PHE A 164 -8.85 -7.10 -0.89
CA PHE A 164 -9.61 -7.21 0.36
C PHE A 164 -10.75 -8.24 0.25
N ASN A 165 -11.28 -8.63 1.39
CA ASN A 165 -12.49 -9.43 1.50
C ASN A 165 -13.47 -8.73 2.43
N ALA A 166 -14.68 -8.49 1.93
CA ALA A 166 -15.79 -8.05 2.74
C ALA A 166 -16.58 -9.28 3.25
N PRO A 167 -17.17 -9.20 4.46
CA PRO A 167 -18.08 -10.23 4.94
C PRO A 167 -19.32 -10.36 4.04
N GLU A 168 -19.79 -11.59 3.88
CA GLU A 168 -20.88 -11.91 2.96
C GLU A 168 -22.23 -11.42 3.52
N THR A 169 -23.05 -10.77 2.68
CA THR A 169 -24.43 -10.39 3.04
C THR A 169 -25.40 -11.55 2.87
N TRP A 170 -25.07 -12.52 2.02
CA TRP A 170 -25.86 -13.71 1.74
C TRP A 170 -25.14 -14.98 2.19
N ARG A 171 -25.87 -15.90 2.84
CA ARG A 171 -25.31 -17.13 3.44
C ARG A 171 -24.15 -16.87 4.42
N SER A 172 -24.22 -15.75 5.15
CA SER A 172 -23.31 -15.45 6.27
C SER A 172 -23.25 -16.60 7.27
N SER A 173 -22.06 -16.91 7.77
CA SER A 173 -21.82 -17.97 8.76
C SER A 173 -22.44 -17.62 10.12
N CYS A 174 -22.59 -16.32 10.42
CA CYS A 174 -23.22 -15.83 11.64
C CYS A 174 -23.85 -14.44 11.43
N THR A 175 -24.72 -14.02 12.35
CA THR A 175 -25.40 -12.71 12.31
C THR A 175 -24.42 -11.54 12.38
N ALA A 176 -23.34 -11.66 13.16
CA ALA A 176 -22.31 -10.64 13.27
C ALA A 176 -21.61 -10.38 11.92
N GLU A 177 -21.26 -11.46 11.19
CA GLU A 177 -20.72 -11.38 9.83
C GLU A 177 -21.68 -10.63 8.91
N ARG A 178 -22.96 -11.02 8.90
CA ARG A 178 -23.98 -10.37 8.07
C ARG A 178 -24.10 -8.88 8.35
N GLN A 179 -24.12 -8.47 9.62
CA GLN A 179 -24.22 -7.05 9.99
C GLN A 179 -23.00 -6.24 9.52
N VAL A 180 -21.81 -6.83 9.57
CA VAL A 180 -20.61 -6.18 9.01
C VAL A 180 -20.71 -6.11 7.48
N GLY A 181 -21.20 -7.17 6.83
CA GLY A 181 -21.39 -7.21 5.37
C GLY A 181 -22.39 -6.18 4.87
N GLU A 182 -23.52 -6.01 5.57
CA GLU A 182 -24.53 -5.00 5.27
C GLU A 182 -23.96 -3.58 5.42
N ARG A 183 -23.15 -3.33 6.47
CA ARG A 183 -22.45 -2.05 6.66
C ARG A 183 -21.40 -1.79 5.57
N ALA A 184 -20.61 -2.79 5.20
CA ALA A 184 -19.62 -2.69 4.13
C ALA A 184 -20.29 -2.35 2.78
N THR A 185 -21.39 -3.04 2.47
CA THR A 185 -22.18 -2.82 1.25
C THR A 185 -22.78 -1.40 1.22
N ALA A 186 -23.37 -0.96 2.34
CA ALA A 186 -23.93 0.37 2.46
C ALA A 186 -22.86 1.46 2.32
N ARG A 187 -21.68 1.22 2.90
CA ARG A 187 -20.55 2.15 2.84
C ARG A 187 -19.99 2.27 1.42
N LEU A 188 -19.74 1.16 0.73
CA LEU A 188 -19.29 1.18 -0.66
C LEU A 188 -20.31 1.90 -1.56
N SER A 189 -21.59 1.65 -1.33
CA SER A 189 -22.68 2.37 -2.03
C SER A 189 -22.66 3.88 -1.76
N GLN A 190 -22.34 4.29 -0.53
CA GLN A 190 -22.20 5.71 -0.19
C GLN A 190 -21.00 6.36 -0.88
N LEU A 191 -19.84 5.69 -0.90
CA LEU A 191 -18.65 6.17 -1.61
C LEU A 191 -18.96 6.40 -3.09
N VAL A 192 -19.53 5.40 -3.76
CA VAL A 192 -19.89 5.48 -5.19
C VAL A 192 -20.93 6.57 -5.46
N ARG A 193 -21.96 6.72 -4.62
CA ARG A 193 -23.01 7.73 -4.82
C ARG A 193 -22.51 9.16 -4.68
N ASN A 194 -21.58 9.40 -3.76
CA ASN A 194 -21.08 10.73 -3.43
C ASN A 194 -19.78 11.10 -4.16
N ALA A 195 -19.27 10.19 -5.00
CA ALA A 195 -18.02 10.36 -5.71
C ALA A 195 -18.05 11.59 -6.64
N ALA A 196 -17.00 12.41 -6.58
CA ALA A 196 -16.70 13.40 -7.60
C ALA A 196 -16.02 12.75 -8.82
N SER A 197 -15.20 11.71 -8.59
CA SER A 197 -14.62 10.88 -9.64
C SER A 197 -14.64 9.39 -9.29
N ILE A 198 -14.84 8.56 -10.31
CA ILE A 198 -14.76 7.09 -10.19
C ILE A 198 -13.85 6.56 -11.29
N GLU A 199 -12.82 5.84 -10.87
CA GLU A 199 -11.89 5.13 -11.75
C GLU A 199 -12.02 3.63 -11.48
N PHE A 200 -12.17 2.85 -12.55
CA PHE A 200 -12.12 1.40 -12.49
C PHE A 200 -10.93 0.89 -13.28
N GLU A 201 -10.18 -0.01 -12.65
CA GLU A 201 -9.06 -0.67 -13.27
C GLU A 201 -9.31 -2.17 -13.31
N ARG A 202 -9.36 -2.74 -14.52
CA ARG A 202 -9.43 -4.19 -14.69
C ARG A 202 -8.07 -4.80 -14.36
N VAL A 203 -8.06 -5.84 -13.53
CA VAL A 203 -6.85 -6.58 -13.16
C VAL A 203 -7.00 -8.07 -13.45
N ALA A 204 -5.88 -8.78 -13.57
CA ALA A 204 -5.90 -10.23 -13.70
C ALA A 204 -6.53 -10.86 -12.46
N CYS A 205 -7.43 -11.81 -12.66
CA CYS A 205 -7.88 -12.62 -11.55
C CYS A 205 -6.77 -13.57 -11.08
N SER A 206 -6.69 -13.82 -9.77
CA SER A 206 -5.78 -14.82 -9.20
C SER A 206 -6.24 -16.23 -9.52
N CYS A 207 -5.97 -16.66 -10.76
CA CYS A 207 -6.53 -17.85 -11.35
C CYS A 207 -5.50 -18.63 -12.14
N ARG A 208 -5.79 -19.93 -12.32
CA ARG A 208 -4.96 -20.77 -13.18
C ARG A 208 -5.02 -20.24 -14.62
N PRO A 209 -3.93 -20.34 -15.39
CA PRO A 209 -3.95 -19.92 -16.79
C PRO A 209 -5.09 -20.56 -17.57
N GLY A 210 -5.82 -19.74 -18.35
CA GLY A 210 -6.93 -20.20 -19.18
C GLY A 210 -8.27 -20.41 -18.44
N THR A 211 -8.36 -20.10 -17.14
CA THR A 211 -9.63 -20.24 -16.41
C THR A 211 -10.36 -18.92 -16.13
N GLU A 212 -9.74 -17.76 -16.37
CA GLU A 212 -10.38 -16.45 -16.19
C GLU A 212 -11.65 -16.33 -17.02
N GLY A 213 -12.72 -15.78 -16.43
CA GLY A 213 -14.04 -15.67 -17.07
C GLY A 213 -14.90 -16.94 -17.02
N THR A 214 -14.44 -18.00 -16.35
CA THR A 214 -15.22 -19.23 -16.13
C THR A 214 -15.58 -19.41 -14.66
N ASP A 215 -16.56 -20.25 -14.34
CA ASP A 215 -16.92 -20.55 -12.95
C ASP A 215 -15.77 -21.12 -12.11
N ARG A 216 -14.77 -21.70 -12.77
CA ARG A 216 -13.55 -22.21 -12.12
C ARG A 216 -12.65 -21.10 -11.56
N CYS A 217 -12.86 -19.85 -11.99
CA CYS A 217 -12.12 -18.67 -11.56
C CYS A 217 -13.10 -17.61 -11.06
N ASN A 218 -13.08 -17.35 -9.75
CA ASN A 218 -13.92 -16.31 -9.13
C ASN A 218 -15.42 -16.41 -9.47
N PHE A 219 -15.92 -17.62 -9.79
CA PHE A 219 -17.30 -17.86 -10.19
C PHE A 219 -17.71 -17.04 -11.43
N GLY A 220 -16.81 -16.96 -12.43
CA GLY A 220 -17.06 -16.25 -13.69
C GLY A 220 -16.96 -14.72 -13.59
N ARG A 221 -16.72 -14.17 -12.39
CA ARG A 221 -16.54 -12.73 -12.19
C ARG A 221 -15.23 -12.24 -12.79
N LEU A 222 -15.25 -11.00 -13.27
CA LEU A 222 -14.04 -10.24 -13.57
C LEU A 222 -13.36 -9.80 -12.28
N CYS A 223 -12.10 -9.36 -12.37
CA CYS A 223 -11.38 -8.79 -11.25
C CYS A 223 -10.95 -7.36 -11.56
N GLY A 224 -10.92 -6.51 -10.53
CA GLY A 224 -10.41 -5.17 -10.69
C GLY A 224 -10.30 -4.40 -9.38
N SER A 225 -9.81 -3.18 -9.50
CA SER A 225 -9.71 -2.21 -8.41
C SER A 225 -10.63 -1.04 -8.72
N LEU A 226 -11.33 -0.54 -7.71
CA LEU A 226 -12.20 0.63 -7.82
C LEU A 226 -11.62 1.75 -6.97
N PHE A 227 -11.52 2.93 -7.57
CA PHE A 227 -11.06 4.14 -6.91
C PHE A 227 -12.17 5.19 -6.94
N VAL A 228 -12.42 5.81 -5.80
CA VAL A 228 -13.36 6.92 -5.64
C VAL A 228 -12.57 8.12 -5.15
N ASP A 229 -12.64 9.23 -5.88
CA ASP A 229 -11.91 10.47 -5.57
C ASP A 229 -10.40 10.24 -5.42
N GLY A 230 -9.85 9.34 -6.25
CA GLY A 230 -8.45 8.91 -6.22
C GLY A 230 -8.07 7.93 -5.10
N GLN A 231 -9.01 7.58 -4.20
CA GLN A 231 -8.80 6.66 -3.09
C GLN A 231 -9.27 5.24 -3.42
N ASP A 232 -8.47 4.25 -3.04
CA ASP A 232 -8.80 2.83 -3.17
C ASP A 232 -9.94 2.46 -2.21
N VAL A 233 -11.08 2.01 -2.74
CA VAL A 233 -12.25 1.69 -1.89
C VAL A 233 -11.97 0.54 -0.92
N GLY A 234 -11.11 -0.41 -1.29
CA GLY A 234 -10.73 -1.52 -0.43
C GLY A 234 -9.95 -1.05 0.80
N ARG A 235 -9.03 -0.10 0.60
CA ARG A 235 -8.30 0.54 1.71
C ARG A 235 -9.24 1.30 2.65
N THR A 236 -10.21 2.03 2.10
CA THR A 236 -11.22 2.74 2.89
C THR A 236 -12.02 1.76 3.75
N LEU A 237 -12.54 0.68 3.17
CA LEU A 237 -13.32 -0.32 3.90
C LEU A 237 -12.49 -1.07 4.96
N ILE A 238 -11.23 -1.38 4.67
CA ILE A 238 -10.31 -1.98 5.66
C ILE A 238 -10.06 -1.01 6.82
N GLY A 239 -9.77 0.26 6.52
CA GLY A 239 -9.50 1.30 7.53
C GLY A 239 -10.69 1.56 8.45
N GLU A 240 -11.90 1.38 7.95
CA GLU A 240 -13.15 1.51 8.71
C GLU A 240 -13.57 0.20 9.42
N GLY A 241 -12.79 -0.88 9.32
CA GLY A 241 -13.09 -2.17 9.95
C GLY A 241 -14.26 -2.91 9.32
N LEU A 242 -14.60 -2.58 8.07
CA LEU A 242 -15.71 -3.18 7.30
C LEU A 242 -15.23 -4.30 6.37
N ALA A 243 -13.92 -4.43 6.17
CA ALA A 243 -13.28 -5.47 5.38
C ALA A 243 -11.93 -5.85 6.00
N VAL A 244 -11.35 -6.95 5.51
CA VAL A 244 -9.98 -7.37 5.88
C VAL A 244 -9.09 -7.48 4.65
N PRO A 245 -7.77 -7.26 4.79
CA PRO A 245 -6.82 -7.50 3.71
C PRO A 245 -6.92 -8.93 3.17
N TYR A 246 -6.94 -9.07 1.85
CA TYR A 246 -7.03 -10.38 1.20
C TYR A 246 -6.09 -10.43 0.00
N ARG A 247 -4.90 -10.97 0.26
CA ARG A 247 -3.79 -11.00 -0.69
C ARG A 247 -3.75 -12.35 -1.39
N CYS A 248 -4.23 -12.39 -2.63
CA CYS A 248 -4.12 -13.57 -3.47
C CYS A 248 -2.73 -13.65 -4.12
N GLY A 249 -2.29 -14.87 -4.44
CA GLY A 249 -1.10 -15.11 -5.25
C GLY A 249 -1.39 -14.92 -6.74
N ARG A 250 -0.54 -15.46 -7.60
CA ARG A 250 -0.74 -15.37 -9.06
C ARG A 250 -1.91 -16.23 -9.56
N THR A 251 -2.10 -17.42 -8.97
CA THR A 251 -3.02 -18.44 -9.50
C THR A 251 -4.04 -18.96 -8.50
N SER A 252 -3.99 -18.48 -7.25
CA SER A 252 -4.91 -18.85 -6.19
C SER A 252 -4.94 -17.83 -5.06
N CYS A 253 -6.08 -17.77 -4.38
CA CYS A 253 -6.25 -17.03 -3.14
C CYS A 253 -6.11 -17.96 -1.92
N PRO A 254 -5.67 -17.43 -0.76
CA PRO A 254 -5.73 -18.18 0.50
C PRO A 254 -7.19 -18.48 0.90
N PRO A 255 -7.41 -19.36 1.90
CA PRO A 255 -8.75 -19.53 2.47
C PRO A 255 -9.34 -18.20 2.94
N ARG A 256 -10.67 -18.08 2.86
CA ARG A 256 -11.36 -16.87 3.31
C ARG A 256 -11.10 -16.63 4.81
N PRO A 257 -10.72 -15.41 5.21
CA PRO A 257 -10.50 -15.10 6.61
C PRO A 257 -11.82 -15.22 7.39
N GLN A 258 -11.85 -16.01 8.46
CA GLN A 258 -12.98 -16.13 9.38
C GLN A 258 -12.91 -15.03 10.45
N ALA A 259 -12.95 -13.76 10.05
CA ALA A 259 -12.70 -12.64 10.96
C ALA A 259 -13.94 -12.14 11.72
N TRP A 260 -15.14 -12.61 11.36
CA TRP A 260 -16.39 -11.97 11.78
C TRP A 260 -17.36 -12.85 12.59
N CYS A 261 -16.98 -14.11 12.81
CA CYS A 261 -17.66 -14.98 13.76
C CYS A 261 -16.70 -15.18 14.94
N GLY A 262 -17.20 -14.90 16.14
CA GLY A 262 -16.41 -14.83 17.38
C GLY A 262 -15.75 -16.13 17.80
#